data_AF-V7BSY9-F1
#
_entry.id   AF-V7BSY9-F1
#
_cell.length_a   1.000
_cell.length_b   1.000
_cell.length_c   1.000
_cell.angle_alpha   90.00
_cell.angle_beta   90.00
_cell.angle_gamma   90.00
#
_symmetry.space_group_name_H-M   'P 1'
#
loop_
_entity.id
_entity.type
_entity.pdbx_description
1 polymer ?
#
loop_
_entity_poly.entity_id
_entity_poly.type
_entity_poly.pdbx_seq_one_letter_code
_entity_poly.pdbx_strand_id
1 'polypeptide(L)'
;MDESWSEGKRSMNYKDDEDDYEEEEEEEGSEYGEDGRKKRVAPNKRASKAGGSMPPSCQVDGCNADLSDAKPYHRRHKVCEYHAKAPAVLIAEHHQRFCQQCSRFHELSEFDESKRSCRRRLAGHNERRRKNASEYGH
;
A
#
# COMPACT_ATOMS: atom_id res chain seq x y z
N MET A 1 11.56 -57.68 27.25
CA MET A 1 10.64 -56.69 26.68
C MET A 1 11.44 -55.41 26.36
N ASP A 2 12.51 -55.41 25.58
CA ASP A 2 12.50 -55.54 24.11
C ASP A 2 11.11 -55.44 23.47
N GLU A 3 10.84 -54.29 22.84
CA GLU A 3 9.79 -54.10 21.83
C GLU A 3 10.33 -53.09 20.79
N SER A 4 10.15 -53.42 19.51
CA SER A 4 10.82 -52.74 18.39
C SER A 4 9.89 -51.72 17.71
N TRP A 5 10.38 -50.50 17.46
CA TRP A 5 9.70 -49.51 16.63
C TRP A 5 10.35 -49.43 15.25
N SER A 6 9.58 -49.81 14.23
CA SER A 6 10.00 -49.96 12.84
C SER A 6 9.86 -48.67 12.01
N GLU A 7 10.62 -48.56 10.92
CA GLU A 7 10.59 -47.41 10.00
C GLU A 7 9.24 -47.26 9.27
N GLY A 8 8.60 -46.10 9.41
CA GLY A 8 7.36 -45.74 8.70
C GLY A 8 7.59 -44.79 7.52
N LYS A 9 8.06 -45.30 6.37
CA LYS A 9 8.21 -44.50 5.14
C LYS A 9 6.85 -44.21 4.51
N ARG A 10 6.41 -42.94 4.49
CA ARG A 10 5.23 -42.51 3.72
C ARG A 10 5.56 -41.37 2.77
N SER A 11 5.65 -41.70 1.49
CA SER A 11 5.60 -40.72 0.41
C SER A 11 4.29 -39.93 0.48
N MET A 12 4.34 -38.62 0.22
CA MET A 12 3.17 -37.79 0.03
C MET A 12 3.28 -37.12 -1.34
N ASN A 13 2.30 -37.38 -2.19
CA ASN A 13 2.40 -37.15 -3.63
C ASN A 13 2.09 -35.68 -3.98
N TYR A 14 2.64 -35.23 -5.11
CA TYR A 14 2.19 -34.00 -5.75
C TYR A 14 0.70 -34.13 -6.15
N LYS A 15 -0.03 -33.04 -5.92
CA LYS A 15 -1.18 -32.53 -6.67
C LYS A 15 -0.84 -31.06 -6.98
N ASP A 16 -1.05 -30.51 -8.17
CA ASP A 16 -2.00 -30.88 -9.23
C ASP A 16 -3.45 -30.65 -8.83
N ASP A 17 -3.75 -29.37 -8.60
CA ASP A 17 -5.07 -28.77 -8.55
C ASP A 17 -5.00 -27.56 -9.52
N GLU A 18 -5.68 -27.67 -10.66
CA GLU A 18 -5.81 -26.61 -11.68
C GLU A 18 -6.91 -25.59 -11.30
N ASP A 19 -6.93 -24.46 -12.01
CA ASP A 19 -8.01 -23.47 -12.12
C ASP A 19 -8.67 -22.93 -10.84
N ASP A 20 -8.36 -21.66 -10.54
CA ASP A 20 -9.32 -20.72 -9.96
C ASP A 20 -9.09 -19.32 -10.58
N TYR A 21 -9.89 -18.98 -11.58
CA TYR A 21 -9.90 -17.69 -12.29
C TYR A 21 -11.20 -16.94 -11.95
N GLU A 22 -11.25 -16.28 -10.78
CA GLU A 22 -12.37 -15.37 -10.46
C GLU A 22 -12.25 -14.06 -11.24
N GLU A 23 -13.07 -13.94 -12.29
CA GLU A 23 -13.41 -12.72 -13.01
C GLU A 23 -14.65 -12.09 -12.33
N GLU A 24 -14.52 -10.92 -11.71
CA GLU A 24 -15.65 -10.12 -11.23
C GLU A 24 -15.84 -8.84 -12.06
N GLU A 25 -17.11 -8.51 -12.28
CA GLU A 25 -17.62 -7.64 -13.35
C GLU A 25 -17.62 -6.13 -12.98
N GLU A 26 -18.02 -5.28 -13.93
CA GLU A 26 -18.13 -3.83 -13.75
C GLU A 26 -19.37 -3.42 -12.93
N GLU A 27 -19.31 -2.26 -12.24
CA GLU A 27 -20.51 -1.51 -11.84
C GLU A 27 -20.40 -0.04 -12.25
N GLU A 28 -21.41 0.47 -12.97
CA GLU A 28 -21.52 1.85 -13.47
C GLU A 28 -22.62 2.64 -12.71
N GLY A 29 -22.35 3.92 -12.40
CA GLY A 29 -23.34 4.91 -11.95
C GLY A 29 -23.00 5.59 -10.60
N SER A 30 -23.51 6.78 -10.26
CA SER A 30 -24.34 7.78 -10.97
C SER A 30 -24.23 9.18 -10.26
N GLU A 31 -25.01 10.20 -10.63
CA GLU A 31 -25.00 11.59 -10.06
C GLU A 31 -26.42 11.99 -9.50
N TYR A 32 -26.75 13.18 -8.95
CA TYR A 32 -26.25 14.56 -9.10
C TYR A 32 -26.38 15.43 -7.82
N GLY A 33 -25.71 16.61 -7.74
CA GLY A 33 -26.20 17.70 -6.87
C GLY A 33 -25.30 18.94 -6.55
N GLU A 34 -25.88 20.15 -6.62
CA GLU A 34 -25.48 21.48 -6.05
C GLU A 34 -26.75 22.39 -5.97
N ASP A 35 -26.86 23.67 -5.54
CA ASP A 35 -25.95 24.79 -5.21
C ASP A 35 -26.09 25.16 -3.71
N GLY A 36 -25.21 24.59 -2.87
CA GLY A 36 -25.41 24.42 -1.43
C GLY A 36 -24.96 25.57 -0.51
N ARG A 37 -24.21 26.55 -1.02
CA ARG A 37 -23.99 27.89 -0.42
C ARG A 37 -23.49 28.00 1.06
N LYS A 38 -22.24 28.49 1.15
CA LYS A 38 -21.72 29.49 2.13
C LYS A 38 -21.42 29.04 3.58
N LYS A 39 -20.13 29.12 3.94
CA LYS A 39 -19.60 30.14 4.88
C LYS A 39 -18.08 30.30 4.72
N ARG A 40 -17.53 31.46 5.13
CA ARG A 40 -16.14 31.88 4.89
C ARG A 40 -15.35 31.91 6.19
N VAL A 41 -14.11 31.42 6.17
CA VAL A 41 -13.04 31.79 7.12
C VAL A 41 -11.74 32.06 6.34
N ALA A 42 -10.87 32.92 6.88
CA ALA A 42 -9.73 33.51 6.17
C ALA A 42 -8.47 32.61 6.15
N PRO A 43 -7.51 32.82 5.22
CA PRO A 43 -6.49 31.82 4.90
C PRO A 43 -5.26 31.85 5.81
N ASN A 44 -4.72 30.68 6.15
CA ASN A 44 -3.40 30.56 6.80
C ASN A 44 -2.27 30.77 5.77
N LYS A 45 -1.89 32.03 5.59
CA LYS A 45 -1.09 32.53 4.46
C LYS A 45 0.41 32.21 4.58
N ARG A 46 0.81 30.96 4.28
CA ARG A 46 2.23 30.64 4.01
C ARG A 46 2.58 30.94 2.56
N ALA A 47 3.30 32.03 2.33
CA ALA A 47 3.67 32.48 1.00
C ALA A 47 4.81 31.62 0.42
N SER A 48 4.62 31.11 -0.80
CA SER A 48 5.68 30.43 -1.57
C SER A 48 5.52 30.69 -3.05
N LYS A 49 6.10 31.83 -3.49
CA LYS A 49 6.55 32.18 -4.84
C LYS A 49 5.51 32.16 -5.99
N ALA A 50 5.42 33.27 -6.71
CA ALA A 50 4.63 33.35 -7.94
C ALA A 50 5.24 32.48 -9.06
N GLY A 51 4.35 31.84 -9.80
CA GLY A 51 4.60 30.93 -10.91
C GLY A 51 3.28 30.24 -11.25
N GLY A 52 3.06 29.86 -12.51
CA GLY A 52 1.84 29.15 -12.89
C GLY A 52 1.69 27.87 -12.07
N SER A 53 0.51 27.64 -11.49
CA SER A 53 0.25 26.46 -10.66
C SER A 53 0.15 25.23 -11.55
N MET A 54 1.30 24.65 -11.90
CA MET A 54 1.37 23.34 -12.54
C MET A 54 0.55 22.34 -11.71
N PRO A 55 -0.30 21.53 -12.35
CA PRO A 55 -1.12 20.57 -11.63
C PRO A 55 -0.24 19.60 -10.81
N PRO A 56 -0.71 19.15 -9.63
CA PRO A 56 0.08 18.25 -8.78
C PRO A 56 0.27 16.91 -9.48
N SER A 57 1.50 16.60 -9.91
CA SER A 57 1.84 15.32 -10.54
C SER A 57 2.36 14.27 -9.55
N CYS A 58 2.42 13.02 -10.02
CA CYS A 58 3.13 11.93 -9.35
C CYS A 58 4.64 12.21 -9.24
N GLN A 59 5.28 11.84 -8.12
CA GLN A 59 6.71 12.07 -7.88
C GLN A 59 7.65 10.96 -8.41
N VAL A 60 7.15 10.06 -9.25
CA VAL A 60 7.88 8.88 -9.73
C VAL A 60 8.57 9.21 -11.06
N ASP A 61 9.80 8.74 -11.25
CA ASP A 61 10.59 9.06 -12.43
C ASP A 61 9.84 8.64 -13.71
N GLY A 62 9.73 9.56 -14.68
CA GLY A 62 8.95 9.36 -15.91
C GLY A 62 7.42 9.44 -15.77
N CYS A 63 6.86 9.57 -14.55
CA CYS A 63 5.41 9.56 -14.33
C CYS A 63 4.77 10.96 -14.27
N ASN A 64 4.29 11.45 -15.41
CA ASN A 64 3.55 12.71 -15.49
C ASN A 64 2.04 12.59 -15.20
N ALA A 65 1.61 11.59 -14.43
CA ALA A 65 0.20 11.41 -14.08
C ALA A 65 -0.31 12.58 -13.23
N ASP A 66 -1.36 13.25 -13.70
CA ASP A 66 -2.05 14.32 -12.98
C ASP A 66 -2.80 13.77 -11.77
N LEU A 67 -2.75 14.49 -10.66
CA LEU A 67 -3.45 14.19 -9.42
C LEU A 67 -4.52 15.23 -9.08
N SER A 68 -4.78 16.24 -9.92
CA SER A 68 -5.73 17.34 -9.69
C SER A 68 -7.07 16.85 -9.14
N ASP A 69 -7.66 15.84 -9.76
CA ASP A 69 -8.93 15.22 -9.36
C ASP A 69 -8.76 13.91 -8.56
N ALA A 70 -7.53 13.44 -8.37
CA ALA A 70 -7.26 12.20 -7.64
C ALA A 70 -7.71 12.28 -6.17
N LYS A 71 -7.97 11.11 -5.55
CA LYS A 71 -8.41 11.03 -4.14
C LYS A 71 -7.46 11.81 -3.21
N PRO A 72 -7.93 12.51 -2.16
CA PRO A 72 -7.09 13.43 -1.37
C PRO A 72 -5.80 12.83 -0.78
N TYR A 73 -5.79 11.53 -0.52
CA TYR A 73 -4.58 10.78 -0.15
C TYR A 73 -3.49 10.83 -1.24
N HIS A 74 -3.85 10.48 -2.47
CA HIS A 74 -2.96 10.48 -3.64
C HIS A 74 -2.37 11.87 -3.91
N ARG A 75 -3.20 12.93 -3.85
CA ARG A 75 -2.75 14.34 -3.87
C ARG A 75 -1.76 14.68 -2.76
N ARG A 76 -2.10 14.39 -1.50
CA ARG A 76 -1.26 14.70 -0.33
C ARG A 76 0.11 14.03 -0.40
N HIS A 77 0.15 12.80 -0.90
CA HIS A 77 1.37 11.98 -0.94
C HIS A 77 2.08 12.00 -2.31
N LYS A 78 1.62 12.82 -3.27
CA LYS A 78 2.17 12.97 -4.64
C LYS A 78 2.44 11.62 -5.32
N VAL A 79 1.42 10.76 -5.33
CA VAL A 79 1.52 9.40 -5.88
C VAL A 79 0.18 9.01 -6.51
N CYS A 80 0.18 8.53 -7.75
CA CYS A 80 -1.02 8.04 -8.43
C CYS A 80 -1.45 6.65 -7.89
N GLU A 81 -2.69 6.23 -8.16
CA GLU A 81 -3.23 4.98 -7.58
C GLU A 81 -2.44 3.75 -8.02
N TYR A 82 -1.86 3.76 -9.23
CA TYR A 82 -0.95 2.73 -9.73
C TYR A 82 0.34 2.65 -8.90
N HIS A 83 1.09 3.76 -8.77
CA HIS A 83 2.36 3.77 -8.03
C HIS A 83 2.21 3.62 -6.50
N ALA A 84 1.01 3.87 -5.95
CA ALA A 84 0.68 3.53 -4.57
C ALA A 84 0.48 2.01 -4.36
N LYS A 85 0.16 1.26 -5.42
CA LYS A 85 -0.06 -0.20 -5.42
C LYS A 85 1.12 -1.02 -5.97
N ALA A 86 1.98 -0.40 -6.80
CA ALA A 86 3.07 -1.05 -7.53
C ALA A 86 4.06 -1.84 -6.62
N PRO A 87 4.66 -2.93 -7.13
CA PRO A 87 5.67 -3.70 -6.40
C PRO A 87 7.01 -2.94 -6.29
N ALA A 88 7.38 -2.21 -7.34
CA ALA A 88 8.58 -1.39 -7.44
C ALA A 88 8.33 -0.17 -8.35
N VAL A 89 9.08 0.90 -8.14
CA VAL A 89 9.17 2.11 -8.96
C VAL A 89 10.60 2.63 -8.98
N LEU A 90 10.97 3.45 -9.97
CA LEU A 90 12.22 4.19 -9.98
C LEU A 90 11.99 5.61 -9.44
N ILE A 91 12.79 6.02 -8.45
CA ILE A 91 12.79 7.38 -7.90
C ILE A 91 14.24 7.78 -7.62
N ALA A 92 14.72 8.83 -8.30
CA ALA A 92 16.11 9.28 -8.25
C ALA A 92 17.09 8.11 -8.45
N GLU A 93 16.90 7.34 -9.53
CA GLU A 93 17.72 6.17 -9.91
C GLU A 93 17.67 4.97 -8.93
N HIS A 94 16.97 5.09 -7.79
CA HIS A 94 16.79 3.99 -6.83
C HIS A 94 15.48 3.23 -7.04
N HIS A 95 15.53 1.90 -6.96
CA HIS A 95 14.34 1.07 -6.90
C HIS A 95 13.67 1.16 -5.53
N GLN A 96 12.47 1.74 -5.49
CA GLN A 96 11.70 2.02 -4.29
C GLN A 96 10.29 1.41 -4.36
N ARG A 97 9.61 1.30 -3.22
CA ARG A 97 8.20 0.89 -3.11
C ARG A 97 7.47 1.79 -2.11
N PHE A 98 6.20 2.04 -2.37
CA PHE A 98 5.37 2.85 -1.48
C PHE A 98 4.98 2.05 -0.22
N CYS A 99 5.46 2.48 0.95
CA CYS A 99 5.10 1.88 2.23
C CYS A 99 3.76 2.47 2.70
N GLN A 100 2.68 1.68 2.60
CA GLN A 100 1.32 2.11 2.98
C GLN A 100 1.26 2.66 4.42
N GLN A 101 2.01 2.02 5.34
CA GLN A 101 2.07 2.39 6.76
C GLN A 101 2.93 3.64 7.08
N CYS A 102 3.81 4.06 6.17
CA CYS A 102 4.57 5.32 6.29
C CYS A 102 3.98 6.42 5.40
N SER A 103 3.17 6.06 4.39
CA SER A 103 2.71 6.91 3.29
C SER A 103 3.88 7.67 2.61
N ARG A 104 4.98 6.94 2.39
CA ARG A 104 6.25 7.38 1.79
C ARG A 104 6.85 6.23 0.98
N PHE A 105 7.66 6.57 -0.01
CA PHE A 105 8.56 5.62 -0.65
C PHE A 105 9.75 5.29 0.26
N HIS A 106 10.22 4.05 0.13
CA HIS A 106 11.41 3.47 0.76
C HIS A 106 12.05 2.54 -0.28
N GLU A 107 13.36 2.29 -0.22
CA GLU A 107 14.03 1.28 -1.08
C GLU A 107 13.36 -0.10 -0.99
N LEU A 108 13.45 -0.91 -2.05
CA LEU A 108 13.03 -2.32 -1.99
C LEU A 108 13.74 -3.09 -0.86
N SER A 109 15.00 -2.73 -0.57
CA SER A 109 15.80 -3.24 0.55
C SER A 109 15.15 -3.06 1.93
N GLU A 110 14.20 -2.13 2.08
CA GLU A 110 13.49 -1.88 3.35
C GLU A 110 12.25 -2.78 3.55
N PHE A 111 11.89 -3.66 2.62
CA PHE A 111 10.69 -4.51 2.69
C PHE A 111 11.01 -6.00 2.86
N ASP A 112 10.04 -6.74 3.41
CA ASP A 112 9.86 -8.15 3.07
C ASP A 112 8.84 -8.18 1.93
N GLU A 113 9.16 -8.75 0.76
CA GLU A 113 8.38 -8.57 -0.48
C GLU A 113 6.89 -8.90 -0.33
N SER A 114 6.59 -9.94 0.46
CA SER A 114 5.24 -10.39 0.83
C SER A 114 4.42 -9.40 1.68
N LYS A 115 4.94 -8.20 1.99
CA LYS A 115 4.30 -7.20 2.86
C LYS A 115 4.42 -5.79 2.26
N ARG A 116 3.30 -5.05 2.21
CA ARG A 116 3.20 -3.67 1.69
C ARG A 116 3.67 -2.58 2.69
N SER A 117 4.48 -2.96 3.68
CA SER A 117 4.99 -2.07 4.72
C SER A 117 6.45 -2.39 5.05
N CYS A 118 7.31 -1.38 5.18
CA CYS A 118 8.73 -1.60 5.48
C CYS A 118 8.96 -2.28 6.84
N ARG A 119 10.06 -3.03 6.92
CA ARG A 119 10.42 -3.95 8.01
C ARG A 119 10.42 -3.25 9.38
N ARG A 120 10.93 -2.01 9.43
CA ARG A 120 10.94 -1.15 10.63
C ARG A 120 9.55 -0.93 11.23
N ARG A 121 8.51 -0.76 10.40
CA ARG A 121 7.14 -0.60 10.89
C ARG A 121 6.54 -1.95 11.26
N LEU A 122 6.71 -2.96 10.41
CA LEU A 122 6.16 -4.31 10.61
C LEU A 122 6.59 -4.94 11.94
N ALA A 123 7.87 -4.80 12.30
CA ALA A 123 8.42 -5.25 13.59
C ALA A 123 7.61 -4.73 14.79
N GLY A 124 7.32 -3.43 14.83
CA GLY A 124 6.52 -2.82 15.90
C GLY A 124 5.05 -3.24 15.93
N HIS A 125 4.45 -3.59 14.79
CA HIS A 125 3.11 -4.18 14.77
C HIS A 125 3.12 -5.63 15.30
N ASN A 126 4.14 -6.42 14.96
CA ASN A 126 4.29 -7.79 15.43
C ASN A 126 4.67 -7.88 16.92
N GLU A 127 5.40 -6.90 17.46
CA GLU A 127 5.64 -6.81 18.91
C GLU A 127 4.35 -6.58 19.69
N ARG A 128 3.54 -5.57 19.29
CA ARG A 128 2.26 -5.28 19.96
C ARG A 128 1.29 -6.46 19.88
N ARG A 129 1.15 -7.12 18.72
CA ARG A 129 0.28 -8.32 18.63
C ARG A 129 0.72 -9.45 19.56
N ARG A 130 2.02 -9.67 19.75
CA ARG A 130 2.52 -10.68 20.71
C ARG A 130 2.18 -10.33 22.15
N LYS A 131 2.35 -9.06 22.56
CA LYS A 131 2.00 -8.59 23.90
C LYS A 131 0.50 -8.72 24.22
N ASN A 132 -0.36 -8.28 23.30
CA ASN A 132 -1.81 -8.41 23.47
C ASN A 132 -2.27 -9.88 23.53
N ALA A 133 -1.64 -10.77 22.76
CA ALA A 133 -1.97 -12.20 22.79
C ALA A 133 -1.60 -12.88 24.13
N SER A 134 -0.58 -12.37 24.84
CA SER A 134 -0.22 -12.85 26.18
C SER A 134 -1.06 -12.29 27.33
N GLU A 135 -1.70 -11.13 27.20
CA GLU A 135 -2.56 -10.57 28.27
C GLU A 135 -3.98 -11.15 28.31
N TYR A 136 -4.51 -11.61 27.17
CA TYR A 136 -5.88 -12.13 27.04
C TYR A 136 -5.92 -13.65 26.84
N GLY A 137 -4.83 -14.35 27.16
CA GLY A 137 -4.63 -15.79 26.96
C GLY A 137 -4.58 -16.61 28.25
N HIS A 138 -5.03 -16.06 29.38
CA HIS A 138 -5.00 -16.67 30.72
C HIS A 138 -6.21 -16.20 31.55
#